data_AF-A0A2S9YAN5-F1
#
_entry.id   AF-A0A2S9YAN5-F1
#
_cell.length_a   1.000
_cell.length_b   1.000
_cell.length_c   1.000
_cell.angle_alpha   90.00
_cell.angle_beta   90.00
_cell.angle_gamma   90.00
#
_symmetry.space_group_name_H-M   'P 1'
#
loop_
_entity.id
_entity.type
_entity.pdbx_description
1 polymer ?
#
loop_
_entity_poly.entity_id
_entity_poly.type
_entity_poly.pdbx_seq_one_letter_code
_entity_poly.pdbx_strand_id
1 'polypeptide(L)' 'MARNEHERAFAIVRLDDFQGQEVDLRNRVTVKRIVWSEEEAEREVERLNELHDDVRYFWQATRVDRRAPS' A
#
# COMPACT_ATOMS: atom_id res chain seq x y z
N MET A 1 -22.64 18.65 11.88
CA MET A 1 -22.03 17.30 11.89
C MET A 1 -20.85 17.34 10.93
N ALA A 2 -19.62 17.19 11.41
CA ALA A 2 -18.46 17.15 10.52
C ALA A 2 -18.55 15.85 9.72
N ARG A 3 -18.74 15.96 8.41
CA ARG A 3 -18.58 14.84 7.49
C ARG A 3 -17.10 14.47 7.58
N ASN A 4 -16.76 13.30 8.12
CA ASN A 4 -15.42 12.77 7.96
C ASN A 4 -15.24 12.52 6.45
N GLU A 5 -14.70 13.52 5.76
CA GLU A 5 -14.35 13.44 4.35
C GLU A 5 -13.09 12.60 4.25
N HIS A 6 -13.30 11.29 4.25
CA HIS A 6 -12.26 10.33 3.91
C HIS A 6 -11.93 10.51 2.44
N GLU A 7 -10.66 10.77 2.14
CA GLU A 7 -10.20 10.83 0.76
C GLU A 7 -9.90 9.42 0.26
N ARG A 8 -10.49 9.03 -0.87
CA ARG A 8 -10.22 7.72 -1.48
C ARG A 8 -8.79 7.72 -2.01
N ALA A 9 -8.02 6.70 -1.65
CA ALA A 9 -6.65 6.52 -2.08
C ALA A 9 -6.37 5.05 -2.42
N PHE A 10 -5.14 4.78 -2.85
CA PHE A 10 -4.64 3.45 -3.13
C PHE A 10 -3.30 3.28 -2.43
N ALA A 11 -3.19 2.26 -1.57
CA ALA A 11 -1.97 1.93 -0.87
C ALA A 11 -1.17 0.92 -1.67
N ILE A 12 0.11 1.21 -1.90
CA ILE A 12 1.09 0.27 -2.46
C ILE A 12 1.67 -0.53 -1.30
N VAL A 13 1.49 -1.84 -1.35
CA VAL A 13 1.82 -2.77 -0.29
C VAL A 13 2.91 -3.71 -0.76
N ARG A 14 3.97 -3.83 0.02
CA ARG A 14 5.03 -4.83 -0.15
C ARG A 14 4.74 -6.03 0.74
N LEU A 15 4.84 -7.21 0.18
CA LEU A 15 4.84 -8.49 0.88
C LEU A 15 6.25 -9.08 0.84
N ASP A 16 6.84 -9.24 2.01
CA ASP A 16 8.12 -9.86 2.25
C ASP A 16 7.94 -11.33 2.65
N ASP A 17 8.35 -12.23 1.76
CA ASP A 17 8.32 -13.68 2.03
C ASP A 17 9.66 -14.22 2.55
N PHE A 18 10.66 -13.35 2.72
CA PHE A 18 12.01 -13.72 3.14
C PHE A 18 12.07 -14.42 4.51
N GLN A 19 11.15 -14.11 5.43
CA GLN A 19 11.14 -14.68 6.77
C GLN A 19 10.33 -16.00 6.88
N GLY A 20 9.85 -16.54 5.76
CA GLY A 20 9.03 -17.75 5.74
C GLY A 20 7.60 -17.53 6.24
N GLN A 21 6.73 -18.53 6.05
CA GLN A 21 5.30 -18.40 6.39
C GLN A 21 5.00 -18.42 7.89
N GLU A 22 5.97 -18.81 8.72
CA GLU A 22 5.83 -18.91 10.18
C GLU A 22 5.88 -17.55 10.89
N VAL A 23 6.38 -16.50 10.23
CA VAL A 23 6.40 -15.15 10.78
C VAL A 23 5.04 -14.47 10.59
N ASP A 24 4.57 -13.79 11.65
CA ASP A 24 3.33 -13.02 11.66
C ASP A 24 3.27 -12.08 10.44
N LEU A 25 2.14 -12.12 9.74
CA LEU A 25 1.87 -11.31 8.54
C LEU A 25 2.14 -9.81 8.78
N ARG A 26 1.94 -9.31 10.00
CA ARG A 26 2.21 -7.91 10.38
C ARG A 26 3.68 -7.51 10.22
N ASN A 27 4.60 -8.47 10.29
CA ASN A 27 6.03 -8.24 10.07
C ASN A 27 6.45 -8.43 8.61
N ARG A 28 5.56 -8.98 7.79
CA ARG A 28 5.79 -9.29 6.37
C ARG A 28 5.12 -8.32 5.41
N VAL A 29 4.21 -7.47 5.92
CA VAL A 29 3.44 -6.53 5.11
C VAL A 29 3.83 -5.10 5.45
N THR A 30 4.23 -4.33 4.45
CA THR A 30 4.58 -2.91 4.62
C THR A 30 3.88 -2.04 3.59
N VAL A 31 3.20 -0.98 4.03
CA VAL A 31 2.72 0.09 3.14
C VAL A 31 3.91 0.96 2.74
N LYS A 32 4.18 1.07 1.43
CA LYS A 32 5.31 1.85 0.90
C LYS A 32 4.91 3.26 0.47
N ARG A 33 3.72 3.40 -0.11
CA ARG A 33 3.26 4.66 -0.69
C ARG A 33 1.74 4.70 -0.73
N ILE A 34 1.17 5.91 -0.67
CA ILE A 34 -0.22 6.20 -0.99
C ILE A 34 -0.26 7.00 -2.30
N VAL A 35 -1.12 6.60 -3.23
CA VAL A 35 -1.40 7.30 -4.49
C VAL A 35 -2.90 7.56 -4.61
N TRP A 36 -3.29 8.51 -5.47
CA TRP A 36 -4.67 9.01 -5.53
C TRP A 36 -5.44 8.54 -6.77
N SER A 37 -4.79 7.81 -7.68
CA SER A 37 -5.44 7.18 -8.83
C SER A 37 -5.12 5.70 -8.92
N GLU A 38 -6.07 4.94 -9.46
CA GLU A 38 -5.94 3.50 -9.70
C GLU A 38 -4.87 3.21 -10.75
N GLU A 39 -4.85 3.98 -11.84
CA GLU A 39 -3.84 3.87 -12.91
C GLU A 39 -2.40 4.13 -12.41
N GLU A 40 -2.21 5.09 -11.50
CA GLU A 40 -0.90 5.28 -10.85
C GLU A 40 -0.54 4.09 -9.97
N ALA A 41 -1.50 3.50 -9.27
CA ALA A 41 -1.26 2.34 -8.42
C ALA A 41 -0.86 1.10 -9.23
N GLU A 42 -1.55 0.84 -10.35
CA GLU A 42 -1.25 -0.25 -11.27
C GLU A 42 0.16 -0.10 -11.86
N ARG A 43 0.47 1.06 -12.46
CA ARG A 43 1.79 1.30 -13.05
C ARG A 43 2.91 1.20 -12.03
N GLU A 44 2.70 1.68 -10.81
CA GLU A 44 3.72 1.62 -9.77
C GLU A 44 3.94 0.18 -9.28
N VAL A 45 2.88 -0.62 -9.13
CA VAL A 45 2.99 -2.04 -8.78
C VAL A 45 3.70 -2.83 -9.89
N GLU A 46 3.37 -2.60 -11.15
CA GLU A 46 4.03 -3.22 -12.30
C GLU A 46 5.52 -2.90 -12.29
N ARG A 47 5.88 -1.61 -12.26
CA ARG A 47 7.26 -1.13 -12.19
C ARG A 47 8.03 -1.74 -11.01
N LEU A 48 7.42 -1.82 -9.82
CA LEU A 48 8.07 -2.37 -8.64
C LEU A 48 8.28 -3.89 -8.72
N ASN A 49 7.32 -4.62 -9.28
CA ASN A 49 7.46 -6.07 -9.49
C ASN A 49 8.46 -6.40 -10.61
N GLU A 50 8.66 -5.52 -11.60
CA GLU A 50 9.72 -5.67 -12.60
C GLU A 50 11.12 -5.42 -12.02
N LEU A 51 11.23 -4.57 -11.00
CA LEU A 51 12.50 -4.22 -10.36
C LEU A 51 12.96 -5.20 -9.28
N HIS A 52 12.05 -6.04 -8.79
CA HIS A 52 12.29 -6.91 -7.64
C HIS A 52 11.73 -8.31 -7.87
N ASP A 53 12.61 -9.30 -7.93
CA ASP A 53 12.24 -10.70 -8.13
C ASP A 53 11.92 -11.44 -6.81
N ASP A 54 12.41 -10.93 -5.69
CA ASP A 54 12.39 -11.58 -4.36
C ASP A 54 11.22 -11.15 -3.47
N VAL A 55 10.54 -10.07 -3.84
CA VAL A 55 9.40 -9.52 -3.10
C VAL A 55 8.21 -9.32 -4.02
N ARG A 56 7.01 -9.29 -3.44
CA ARG A 56 5.78 -9.04 -4.20
C ARG A 56 5.15 -7.73 -3.79
N TYR A 57 4.74 -6.96 -4.79
CA TYR A 57 3.98 -5.73 -4.59
C TYR A 57 2.56 -5.92 -5.10
N PHE A 58 1.60 -5.35 -4.37
CA PHE A 58 0.21 -5.22 -4.78
C PHE A 58 -0.34 -3.88 -4.29
N TRP A 59 -1.49 -3.46 -4.83
CA TRP A 59 -2.17 -2.27 -4.34
C TRP A 59 -3.53 -2.63 -3.73
N GLN A 60 -4.00 -1.79 -2.81
CA GLN A 60 -5.32 -1.91 -2.22
C GLN A 60 -6.00 -0.54 -2.11
N ALA A 61 -7.26 -0.47 -2.54
CA ALA A 61 -8.08 0.72 -2.34
C ALA A 61 -8.29 0.98 -0.83
N THR A 62 -8.08 2.23 -0.41
CA THR A 62 -8.13 2.64 0.99
C THR A 62 -8.74 4.04 1.14
N ARG A 63 -8.84 4.49 2.40
CA ARG A 63 -9.35 5.80 2.81
C ARG A 63 -8.30 6.47 3.67
N VAL A 64 -7.97 7.72 3.36
CA VAL A 64 -7.03 8.53 4.15
C VAL A 64 -7.81 9.51 5.02
N ASP A 65 -7.52 9.47 6.31
CA ASP A 65 -8.03 10.43 7.29
C ASP A 65 -7.15 11.67 7.27
N ARG A 66 -7.66 12.78 6.74
CA ARG A 66 -7.02 14.08 6.89
C ARG A 66 -7.18 14.55 8.34
N ARG A 67 -6.30 14.15 9.24
CA ARG A 67 -6.16 14.85 10.53
C ARG A 67 -5.59 16.24 10.23
N ALA A 68 -6.29 17.29 10.68
CA ALA A 68 -5.68 18.61 10.73
C ALA A 68 -4.38 18.51 11.57
N PRO A 69 -3.27 19.14 11.15
CA PRO A 69 -2.10 19.22 12.01
C PRO A 69 -2.53 19.89 13.31
N SER A 70 -2.31 19.19 14.42
CA SER A 70 -2.51 19.67 15.78
C SER A 70 -1.56 20.80 16.12
#